data_AF-A0A972WMC6-F1
#
_entry.id   AF-A0A972WMC6-F1
#
_cell.length_a   1.000
_cell.length_b   1.000
_cell.length_c   1.000
_cell.angle_alpha   90.00
_cell.angle_beta   90.00
_cell.angle_gamma   90.00
#
_symmetry.space_group_name_H-M   'P 1'
#
loop_
_entity.id
_entity.type
_entity.pdbx_description
1 polymer ?
#
loop_
_entity_poly.entity_id
_entity_poly.type
_entity_poly.pdbx_seq_one_letter_code
_entity_poly.pdbx_strand_id
1 'polypeptide(L)'
;MTAGGYLVTLLDILRRRSGRPVGRRALAHDLVSLLSATGHRTRGSYGRAWSDYADVPDPHSADARLFTAIAEAGDPLTTARLAPSLIRQRIFGRLDGWWRSRHRRPAFSHLPADLREVAWDQLPPRTRSRSAKDDIRAAIRDLASYERGQAQPGHPFKGDQEAALWGLAGIYIDLTGSHAHPLDLPHSPKSVFIRFAGAALRPYLAATEGSADALSNRWRRAKEQARATPA
;
A
#
# COMPACT_ATOMS: atom_id res chain seq x y z
N MET A 1 3.19 -3.56 2.38
CA MET A 1 3.18 -3.23 0.93
C MET A 1 4.54 -3.65 0.38
N THR A 2 4.60 -4.30 -0.78
CA THR A 2 5.87 -4.82 -1.35
C THR A 2 6.46 -3.82 -2.36
N ALA A 3 7.76 -3.87 -2.64
CA ALA A 3 8.42 -3.10 -3.70
C ALA A 3 7.62 -3.03 -5.02
N GLY A 4 7.00 -4.14 -5.42
CA GLY A 4 6.17 -4.20 -6.62
C GLY A 4 4.94 -3.30 -6.58
N GLY A 5 4.27 -3.20 -5.42
CA GLY A 5 3.14 -2.28 -5.22
C GLY A 5 3.60 -0.82 -5.28
N TYR A 6 4.70 -0.49 -4.60
CA TYR A 6 5.27 0.86 -4.64
C TYR A 6 5.68 1.30 -6.06
N LEU A 7 6.20 0.38 -6.88
CA LEU A 7 6.59 0.67 -8.27
C LEU A 7 5.39 0.99 -9.15
N VAL A 8 4.26 0.27 -9.00
CA VAL A 8 3.04 0.54 -9.76
C VAL A 8 2.48 1.92 -9.42
N THR A 9 2.38 2.23 -8.13
CA THR A 9 1.94 3.56 -7.66
C THR A 9 2.86 4.67 -8.17
N LEU A 10 4.19 4.46 -8.10
CA LEU A 10 5.16 5.43 -8.60
C LEU A 10 5.01 5.67 -10.10
N LEU A 11 4.88 4.62 -10.91
CA LEU A 11 4.67 4.74 -12.35
C LEU A 11 3.44 5.56 -12.71
N ASP A 12 2.33 5.31 -12.03
CA ASP A 12 1.08 6.04 -12.29
C ASP A 12 1.25 7.54 -12.00
N ILE A 13 1.87 7.86 -10.85
CA ILE A 13 2.15 9.25 -10.47
C ILE A 13 3.06 9.93 -11.51
N LEU A 14 4.14 9.26 -11.93
CA LEU A 14 5.09 9.81 -12.89
C LEU A 14 4.47 10.01 -14.27
N ARG A 15 3.59 9.09 -14.71
CA ARG A 15 2.83 9.22 -15.95
C ARG A 15 1.88 10.42 -15.91
N ARG A 16 1.12 10.58 -14.81
CA ARG A 16 0.19 11.71 -14.63
C ARG A 16 0.92 13.07 -14.65
N ARG A 17 2.08 13.14 -14.00
CA ARG A 17 2.88 14.37 -13.89
C ARG A 17 3.60 14.75 -15.18
N SER A 18 4.18 13.78 -15.88
CA SER A 18 4.99 14.06 -17.07
C SER A 18 4.19 14.13 -18.36
N GLY A 19 2.96 13.60 -18.38
CA GLY A 19 2.19 13.41 -19.61
C GLY A 19 2.81 12.41 -20.58
N ARG A 20 3.87 11.71 -20.17
CA ARG A 20 4.63 10.77 -21.02
C ARG A 20 4.45 9.34 -20.52
N PRO A 21 4.39 8.35 -21.43
CA PRO A 21 4.44 6.95 -21.04
C PRO A 21 5.79 6.66 -20.36
N VAL A 22 5.75 6.10 -19.15
CA VAL A 22 6.93 5.63 -18.42
C VAL A 22 6.91 4.10 -18.46
N GLY A 23 7.91 3.50 -19.10
CA GLY A 23 8.04 2.04 -19.17
C GLY A 23 8.44 1.45 -17.82
N ARG A 24 7.67 0.46 -17.32
CA ARG A 24 7.92 -0.18 -16.01
C ARG A 24 9.33 -0.74 -15.85
N ARG A 25 9.82 -1.46 -16.87
CA ARG A 25 11.17 -2.03 -16.88
C ARG A 25 12.26 -0.95 -16.96
N ALA A 26 12.03 0.10 -17.74
CA ALA A 26 12.98 1.22 -17.86
C ALA A 26 13.12 1.96 -16.52
N LEU A 27 11.99 2.32 -15.87
CA LEU A 27 12.02 2.95 -14.56
C LEU A 27 12.68 2.05 -13.50
N ALA A 28 12.35 0.76 -13.48
CA ALA A 28 12.98 -0.21 -12.59
C ALA A 28 14.51 -0.22 -12.74
N HIS A 29 15.00 -0.29 -13.98
CA HIS A 29 16.42 -0.28 -14.29
C HIS A 29 17.10 1.04 -13.86
N ASP A 30 16.45 2.17 -14.10
CA ASP A 30 16.96 3.49 -13.73
C ASP A 30 17.07 3.63 -12.20
N LEU A 31 16.06 3.18 -11.45
CA LEU A 31 16.09 3.22 -9.98
C LEU A 31 17.22 2.36 -9.40
N VAL A 32 17.46 1.16 -9.95
CA VAL A 32 18.59 0.29 -9.53
C VAL A 32 19.93 0.94 -9.85
N SER A 33 20.05 1.57 -11.02
CA SER A 33 21.26 2.29 -11.44
C SER A 33 21.55 3.48 -10.52
N LEU A 34 20.51 4.26 -10.17
CA LEU A 34 20.61 5.38 -9.23
C LEU A 34 21.05 4.95 -7.83
N LEU A 35 20.54 3.82 -7.33
CA LEU A 35 20.97 3.30 -6.02
C LEU A 35 22.42 2.88 -6.02
N SER A 36 22.87 2.19 -7.08
CA SER A 36 24.27 1.80 -7.24
C SER A 36 25.20 3.03 -7.25
N ALA A 37 24.78 4.11 -7.92
CA ALA A 37 25.51 5.38 -7.96
C ALA A 37 25.58 6.11 -6.59
N THR A 38 24.69 5.80 -5.65
CA THR A 38 24.72 6.39 -4.29
C THR A 38 25.61 5.62 -3.31
N GLY A 39 26.36 4.61 -3.77
CA GLY A 39 27.32 3.87 -2.95
C GLY A 39 26.70 2.76 -2.10
N HIS A 40 25.39 2.52 -2.22
CA HIS A 40 24.77 1.35 -1.62
C HIS A 40 25.13 0.10 -2.42
N ARG A 41 25.78 -0.87 -1.75
CA ARG A 41 25.90 -2.23 -2.28
C ARG A 41 24.49 -2.81 -2.36
N THR A 42 23.93 -2.82 -3.57
CA THR A 42 22.73 -3.61 -3.86
C THR A 42 23.09 -5.06 -3.54
N ARG A 43 22.34 -5.74 -2.64
CA ARG A 43 22.57 -7.18 -2.46
C ARG A 43 22.40 -7.83 -3.84
N GLY A 44 23.36 -8.66 -4.25
CA GLY A 44 23.71 -8.95 -5.65
C GLY A 44 22.67 -9.64 -6.56
N SER A 45 21.37 -9.56 -6.27
CA SER A 45 20.29 -10.21 -7.04
C SER A 45 19.15 -9.29 -7.49
N TYR A 46 19.15 -8.00 -7.14
CA TYR A 46 17.95 -7.15 -7.33
C TYR A 46 17.61 -6.79 -8.79
N GLY A 47 18.58 -6.71 -9.71
CA GLY A 47 18.30 -6.38 -11.11
C GLY A 47 17.38 -7.39 -11.81
N ARG A 48 17.53 -8.70 -11.50
CA ARG A 48 16.60 -9.75 -11.93
C ARG A 48 15.29 -9.69 -11.14
N ALA A 49 15.36 -9.61 -9.81
CA ALA A 49 14.18 -9.57 -8.97
C ALA A 49 13.21 -8.43 -9.38
N TRP A 50 13.73 -7.25 -9.76
CA TRP A 50 12.91 -6.12 -10.20
C TRP A 50 12.37 -6.23 -11.62
N SER A 51 13.10 -6.88 -12.52
CA SER A 51 12.59 -7.22 -13.85
C SER A 51 11.45 -8.25 -13.72
N ASP A 52 11.59 -9.20 -12.81
CA ASP A 52 10.55 -10.19 -12.48
C ASP A 52 9.35 -9.50 -11.79
N TYR A 53 9.59 -8.53 -10.89
CA TYR A 53 8.52 -7.72 -10.27
C TYR A 53 7.81 -6.79 -11.25
N ALA A 54 8.50 -6.31 -12.29
CA ALA A 54 7.88 -5.52 -13.37
C ALA A 54 6.85 -6.33 -14.16
N ASP A 55 6.92 -7.66 -14.07
CA ASP A 55 6.01 -8.58 -14.74
C ASP A 55 4.95 -9.17 -13.78
N VAL A 56 5.04 -8.89 -12.47
CA VAL A 56 4.00 -9.27 -11.49
C VAL A 56 2.76 -8.40 -11.71
N PRO A 57 1.56 -8.99 -11.93
CA PRO A 57 0.32 -8.24 -12.09
C PRO A 57 0.03 -7.37 -10.86
N ASP A 58 -0.60 -6.22 -11.08
CA ASP A 58 -0.90 -5.24 -10.02
C ASP A 58 -1.53 -5.93 -8.80
N PRO A 59 -0.84 -5.93 -7.64
CA PRO A 59 -1.32 -6.61 -6.44
C PRO A 59 -2.65 -6.02 -5.96
N HIS A 60 -2.91 -4.73 -6.20
CA HIS A 60 -4.18 -4.11 -5.81
C HIS A 60 -5.34 -4.63 -6.68
N SER A 61 -5.14 -4.78 -7.99
CA SER A 61 -6.11 -5.43 -8.87
C SER A 61 -6.35 -6.90 -8.52
N ALA A 62 -5.32 -7.62 -8.09
CA ALA A 62 -5.47 -9.01 -7.63
C ALA A 62 -6.23 -9.09 -6.30
N ASP A 63 -5.85 -8.28 -5.31
CA ASP A 63 -6.49 -8.20 -4.00
C ASP A 63 -7.95 -7.73 -4.12
N ALA A 64 -8.24 -6.74 -4.97
CA ALA A 64 -9.60 -6.27 -5.20
C ALA A 64 -10.53 -7.36 -5.77
N ARG A 65 -10.01 -8.17 -6.71
CA ARG A 65 -10.74 -9.32 -7.28
C ARG A 65 -11.00 -10.37 -6.20
N LEU A 66 -10.00 -10.67 -5.38
CA LEU A 66 -10.14 -11.61 -4.28
C LEU A 66 -11.15 -11.15 -3.23
N PHE A 67 -11.12 -9.87 -2.82
CA PHE A 67 -12.12 -9.32 -1.91
C PHE A 67 -13.53 -9.34 -2.50
N THR A 68 -13.67 -9.06 -3.80
CA THR A 68 -14.97 -9.14 -4.50
C THR A 68 -15.50 -10.58 -4.47
N ALA A 69 -14.67 -11.57 -4.82
CA ALA A 69 -15.03 -12.98 -4.78
C ALA A 69 -15.43 -13.45 -3.37
N ILE A 70 -14.70 -13.02 -2.33
CA ILE A 70 -15.04 -13.33 -0.93
C ILE A 70 -16.39 -12.71 -0.53
N ALA A 71 -16.66 -11.47 -0.93
CA ALA A 71 -17.93 -10.80 -0.61
C ALA A 71 -19.14 -11.45 -1.32
N GLU A 72 -18.95 -11.98 -2.51
CA GLU A 72 -20.01 -12.63 -3.30
C GLU A 72 -20.24 -14.10 -2.92
N ALA A 73 -19.32 -14.70 -2.17
CA ALA A 73 -19.41 -16.08 -1.74
C ALA A 73 -20.69 -16.37 -0.94
N GLY A 74 -21.16 -17.62 -1.05
CA GLY A 74 -22.26 -18.16 -0.25
C GLY A 74 -21.99 -18.02 1.25
N ASP A 75 -20.75 -18.24 1.69
CA ASP A 75 -20.25 -17.93 3.02
C ASP A 75 -18.96 -17.07 2.92
N PRO A 76 -19.06 -15.74 3.16
CA PRO A 76 -17.91 -14.85 3.08
C PRO A 76 -16.87 -15.10 4.18
N LEU A 77 -17.26 -15.59 5.37
CA LEU A 77 -16.32 -15.83 6.47
C LEU A 77 -15.50 -17.10 6.25
N THR A 78 -16.14 -18.17 5.76
CA THR A 78 -15.42 -19.38 5.37
C THR A 78 -14.44 -19.10 4.24
N THR A 79 -14.86 -18.35 3.21
CA THR A 79 -13.98 -17.99 2.10
C THR A 79 -12.83 -17.08 2.55
N ALA A 80 -13.09 -16.12 3.45
CA ALA A 80 -12.04 -15.27 4.03
C ALA A 80 -11.02 -16.05 4.88
N ARG A 81 -11.42 -17.14 5.54
CA ARG A 81 -10.52 -18.01 6.31
C ARG A 81 -9.57 -18.82 5.42
N LEU A 82 -10.05 -19.22 4.25
CA LEU A 82 -9.26 -19.92 3.21
C LEU A 82 -8.35 -18.98 2.42
N ALA A 83 -8.54 -17.66 2.55
CA ALA A 83 -7.69 -16.68 1.88
C ALA A 83 -6.25 -16.70 2.44
N PRO A 84 -5.26 -16.23 1.65
CA PRO A 84 -3.89 -16.05 2.12
C PRO A 84 -3.82 -15.23 3.41
N SER A 85 -2.85 -15.52 4.28
CA SER A 85 -2.76 -14.97 5.64
C SER A 85 -2.86 -13.44 5.70
N LEU A 86 -2.21 -12.73 4.78
CA LEU A 86 -2.26 -11.26 4.68
C LEU A 86 -3.66 -10.75 4.31
N ILE A 87 -4.31 -11.37 3.33
CA ILE A 87 -5.67 -11.03 2.90
C ILE A 87 -6.66 -11.24 4.05
N ARG A 88 -6.52 -12.37 4.73
CA ARG A 88 -7.29 -12.72 5.92
C ARG A 88 -7.14 -11.67 7.03
N GLN A 89 -5.91 -11.26 7.35
CA GLN A 89 -5.65 -10.21 8.35
C GLN A 89 -6.32 -8.88 7.98
N ARG A 90 -6.25 -8.47 6.70
CA ARG A 90 -6.88 -7.24 6.22
C ARG A 90 -8.40 -7.27 6.34
N ILE A 91 -9.01 -8.40 5.98
CA ILE A 91 -10.46 -8.61 6.13
C ILE A 91 -10.86 -8.52 7.59
N PHE A 92 -10.23 -9.29 8.47
CA PHE A 92 -10.61 -9.31 9.88
C PHE A 92 -10.29 -8.00 10.60
N GLY A 93 -9.24 -7.28 10.22
CA GLY A 93 -8.98 -5.92 10.69
C GLY A 93 -10.09 -4.95 10.31
N ARG A 94 -10.56 -4.99 9.05
CA ARG A 94 -11.70 -4.17 8.59
C ARG A 94 -12.98 -4.52 9.33
N LEU A 95 -13.27 -5.82 9.50
CA LEU A 95 -14.45 -6.27 10.22
C LEU A 95 -14.40 -5.86 11.70
N ASP A 96 -13.24 -5.89 12.34
CA ASP A 96 -13.06 -5.43 13.71
C ASP A 96 -13.32 -3.92 13.84
N GLY A 97 -12.79 -3.11 12.92
CA GLY A 97 -13.04 -1.67 12.86
C GLY A 97 -14.51 -1.34 12.61
N TRP A 98 -15.16 -2.03 11.67
CA TRP A 98 -16.59 -1.91 11.41
C TRP A 98 -17.42 -2.27 12.66
N TRP A 99 -17.11 -3.41 13.30
CA TRP A 99 -17.81 -3.88 14.49
C TRP A 99 -17.73 -2.85 15.63
N ARG A 100 -16.53 -2.33 15.90
CA ARG A 100 -16.31 -1.26 16.89
C ARG A 100 -17.14 -0.02 16.61
N SER A 101 -17.19 0.41 15.35
CA SER A 101 -17.95 1.61 14.96
C SER A 101 -19.46 1.47 15.23
N ARG A 102 -19.99 0.26 15.07
CA ARG A 102 -21.41 -0.06 15.25
C ARG A 102 -21.75 -0.33 16.71
N HIS A 103 -20.83 -0.93 17.45
CA HIS A 103 -21.02 -1.32 18.84
C HIS A 103 -20.14 -0.48 19.77
N ARG A 104 -20.60 0.74 20.06
CA ARG A 104 -19.89 1.70 20.94
C ARG A 104 -19.81 1.29 22.42
N ARG A 105 -20.45 0.18 22.80
CA ARG A 105 -20.42 -0.32 24.18
C ARG A 105 -19.12 -1.11 24.41
N PRO A 106 -18.38 -0.88 25.52
CA PRO A 106 -17.10 -1.55 25.78
C PRO A 106 -17.17 -3.09 25.72
N ALA A 107 -18.29 -3.68 26.14
CA ALA A 107 -18.55 -5.12 26.09
C ALA A 107 -18.59 -5.73 24.67
N PHE A 108 -18.65 -4.89 23.63
CA PHE A 108 -18.70 -5.28 22.22
C PHE A 108 -17.61 -4.60 21.39
N SER A 109 -16.52 -4.19 22.05
CA SER A 109 -15.38 -3.47 21.47
C SER A 109 -14.51 -4.29 20.51
N HIS A 110 -14.78 -5.58 20.35
CA HIS A 110 -14.06 -6.45 19.44
C HIS A 110 -15.03 -7.31 18.64
N LEU A 111 -14.61 -7.67 17.43
CA LEU A 111 -15.29 -8.69 16.65
C LEU A 111 -15.33 -9.98 17.48
N PRO A 112 -16.52 -10.56 17.72
CA PRO A 112 -16.66 -11.84 18.40
C PRO A 112 -15.68 -12.88 17.86
N ALA A 113 -15.03 -13.64 18.76
CA ALA A 113 -14.11 -14.71 18.39
C ALA A 113 -14.78 -15.71 17.42
N ASP A 114 -16.06 -16.00 17.66
CA ASP A 114 -16.89 -16.84 16.79
C ASP A 114 -16.86 -16.38 15.32
N LEU A 115 -16.91 -15.08 15.04
CA LEU A 115 -16.85 -14.56 13.67
C LEU A 115 -15.49 -14.76 13.00
N ARG A 116 -14.43 -14.99 13.78
CA ARG A 116 -13.08 -15.30 13.30
C ARG A 116 -12.86 -16.80 13.09
N GLU A 117 -13.59 -17.63 13.84
CA GLU A 117 -13.24 -19.04 14.02
C GLU A 117 -14.26 -20.01 13.42
N VAL A 118 -15.55 -19.68 13.38
CA VAL A 118 -16.62 -20.57 12.90
C VAL A 118 -17.25 -20.14 11.58
N ALA A 119 -17.84 -21.10 10.87
CA ALA A 119 -18.58 -20.85 9.63
C ALA A 119 -19.88 -20.08 9.91
N TRP A 120 -20.42 -19.41 8.89
CA TRP A 120 -21.59 -18.54 9.05
C TRP A 120 -22.80 -19.28 9.64
N ASP A 121 -23.03 -20.50 9.21
CA ASP A 121 -24.08 -21.40 9.67
C ASP A 121 -23.89 -21.86 11.12
N GLN A 122 -22.66 -21.87 11.62
CA GLN A 122 -22.30 -22.25 12.99
C GLN A 122 -22.34 -21.06 13.97
N LEU A 123 -22.64 -19.84 13.50
CA LEU A 123 -22.76 -18.69 14.37
C LEU A 123 -24.02 -18.78 15.26
N PRO A 124 -23.96 -18.32 16.52
CA PRO A 124 -25.13 -18.23 17.39
C PRO A 124 -26.27 -17.43 16.72
N PRO A 125 -27.55 -17.80 16.93
CA PRO A 125 -28.69 -17.13 16.28
C PRO A 125 -28.73 -15.60 16.47
N ARG A 126 -28.27 -15.12 17.63
CA ARG A 126 -28.13 -13.69 17.95
C ARG A 126 -27.17 -12.92 17.03
N THR A 127 -26.19 -13.61 16.45
CA THR A 127 -25.16 -13.05 15.57
C THR A 127 -25.47 -13.37 14.11
N ARG A 128 -26.11 -14.52 13.86
CA ARG A 128 -26.48 -15.07 12.55
C ARG A 128 -27.74 -14.42 11.97
N SER A 129 -27.75 -13.10 11.83
CA SER A 129 -28.82 -12.37 11.16
C SER A 129 -28.51 -12.13 9.68
N ARG A 130 -29.53 -12.12 8.82
CA ARG A 130 -29.34 -11.77 7.39
C ARG A 130 -28.70 -10.39 7.23
N SER A 131 -29.12 -9.42 8.05
CA SER A 131 -28.52 -8.08 8.11
C SER A 131 -27.03 -8.12 8.42
N ALA A 132 -26.59 -8.94 9.39
CA ALA A 132 -25.17 -9.03 9.74
C ALA A 132 -24.34 -9.65 8.59
N LYS A 133 -24.91 -10.61 7.85
CA LYS A 133 -24.25 -11.19 6.67
C LYS A 133 -24.04 -10.13 5.59
N ASP A 134 -25.08 -9.37 5.31
CA ASP A 134 -25.04 -8.33 4.27
C ASP A 134 -24.10 -7.17 4.67
N ASP A 135 -24.04 -6.84 5.96
CA ASP A 135 -23.09 -5.85 6.49
C ASP A 135 -21.63 -6.31 6.36
N ILE A 136 -21.32 -7.58 6.64
CA ILE A 136 -19.98 -8.16 6.44
C ILE A 136 -19.59 -8.11 4.97
N ARG A 137 -20.52 -8.46 4.08
CA ARG A 137 -20.30 -8.34 2.63
C ARG A 137 -20.03 -6.91 2.23
N ALA A 138 -20.78 -5.94 2.77
CA ALA A 138 -20.54 -4.53 2.52
C ALA A 138 -19.14 -4.10 2.99
N ALA A 139 -18.72 -4.48 4.19
CA ALA A 139 -17.39 -4.16 4.72
C ALA A 139 -16.25 -4.76 3.87
N ILE A 140 -16.43 -5.97 3.30
CA ILE A 140 -15.45 -6.58 2.40
C ILE A 140 -15.49 -5.92 1.00
N ARG A 141 -16.67 -5.52 0.51
CA ARG A 141 -16.78 -4.74 -0.74
C ARG A 141 -16.13 -3.36 -0.61
N ASP A 142 -16.15 -2.75 0.56
CA ASP A 142 -15.39 -1.53 0.82
C ASP A 142 -13.89 -1.74 0.64
N LEU A 143 -13.35 -2.87 1.14
CA LEU A 143 -11.95 -3.23 0.90
C LEU A 143 -11.68 -3.44 -0.59
N ALA A 144 -12.57 -4.15 -1.29
CA ALA A 144 -12.45 -4.34 -2.73
C ALA A 144 -12.46 -3.00 -3.49
N SER A 145 -13.32 -2.06 -3.07
CA SER A 145 -13.41 -0.72 -3.65
C SER A 145 -12.19 0.14 -3.32
N TYR A 146 -11.66 0.03 -2.10
CA TYR A 146 -10.42 0.67 -1.70
C TYR A 146 -9.24 0.17 -2.55
N GLU A 147 -9.06 -1.15 -2.68
CA GLU A 147 -8.01 -1.72 -3.54
C GLU A 147 -8.21 -1.37 -5.01
N ARG A 148 -9.45 -1.38 -5.51
CA ARG A 148 -9.76 -0.89 -6.87
C ARG A 148 -9.37 0.57 -7.03
N GLY A 149 -9.61 1.39 -6.02
CA GLY A 149 -9.19 2.79 -6.00
C GLY A 149 -7.66 2.93 -6.02
N GLN A 150 -6.92 2.07 -5.31
CA GLN A 150 -5.45 2.04 -5.36
C GLN A 150 -4.91 1.52 -6.71
N ALA A 151 -5.64 0.61 -7.36
CA ALA A 151 -5.33 0.08 -8.68
C ALA A 151 -5.67 1.06 -9.83
N GLN A 152 -6.56 2.02 -9.59
CA GLN A 152 -6.96 2.98 -10.60
C GLN A 152 -5.86 4.01 -10.86
N PRO A 153 -5.44 4.19 -12.14
CA PRO A 153 -4.66 5.34 -12.54
C PRO A 153 -5.38 6.62 -12.13
N GLY A 154 -4.79 7.46 -11.28
CA GLY A 154 -5.47 8.68 -10.85
C GLY A 154 -5.82 8.84 -9.37
N HIS A 155 -5.53 7.88 -8.47
CA HIS A 155 -5.90 8.07 -7.06
C HIS A 155 -5.23 9.33 -6.47
N PRO A 156 -6.01 10.28 -5.91
CA PRO A 156 -5.48 11.50 -5.34
C PRO A 156 -4.93 11.19 -3.95
N PHE A 157 -3.63 10.92 -3.88
CA PHE A 157 -2.93 11.23 -2.64
C PHE A 157 -2.93 12.76 -2.51
N LYS A 158 -3.18 13.28 -1.31
CA LYS A 158 -2.96 14.72 -1.03
C LYS A 158 -1.48 15.00 -1.34
N GLY A 159 -1.20 15.45 -2.56
CA GLY A 159 0.13 15.61 -3.14
C GLY A 159 0.68 14.35 -3.81
N ASP A 160 0.54 14.23 -5.14
CA ASP A 160 1.20 13.21 -5.97
C ASP A 160 2.70 13.04 -5.65
N GLN A 161 3.39 14.14 -5.36
CA GLN A 161 4.80 14.13 -4.98
C GLN A 161 5.07 13.46 -3.63
N GLU A 162 4.16 13.62 -2.66
CA GLU A 162 4.29 12.98 -1.34
C GLU A 162 4.07 11.47 -1.49
N ALA A 163 3.11 11.06 -2.32
CA ALA A 163 2.93 9.65 -2.66
C ALA A 163 4.11 9.05 -3.42
N ALA A 164 4.70 9.79 -4.36
CA ALA A 164 5.91 9.36 -5.05
C ALA A 164 7.07 9.18 -4.07
N LEU A 165 7.20 10.07 -3.07
CA LEU A 165 8.20 9.94 -2.01
C LEU A 165 7.95 8.72 -1.12
N TRP A 166 6.71 8.41 -0.75
CA TRP A 166 6.37 7.18 -0.03
C TRP A 166 6.67 5.93 -0.87
N GLY A 167 6.38 5.99 -2.17
CA GLY A 167 6.77 5.00 -3.18
C GLY A 167 8.28 4.72 -3.14
N LEU A 168 9.05 5.77 -3.34
CA LEU A 168 10.51 5.72 -3.36
C LEU A 168 11.09 5.31 -2.01
N ALA A 169 10.47 5.67 -0.89
CA ALA A 169 10.89 5.25 0.45
C ALA A 169 10.78 3.73 0.64
N GLY A 170 9.65 3.13 0.25
CA GLY A 170 9.46 1.68 0.28
C GLY A 170 10.47 0.96 -0.60
N ILE A 171 10.63 1.44 -1.84
CA ILE A 171 11.62 0.92 -2.81
C ILE A 171 13.04 0.99 -2.25
N TYR A 172 13.42 2.14 -1.67
CA TYR A 172 14.74 2.36 -1.11
C TYR A 172 15.02 1.42 0.06
N ILE A 173 14.06 1.22 0.97
CA ILE A 173 14.21 0.29 2.09
C ILE A 173 14.35 -1.14 1.61
N ASP A 174 13.51 -1.58 0.69
CA ASP A 174 13.53 -2.96 0.17
C ASP A 174 14.87 -3.26 -0.53
N LEU A 175 15.46 -2.28 -1.20
CA LEU A 175 16.71 -2.43 -1.95
C LEU A 175 17.97 -2.27 -1.10
N THR A 176 17.95 -1.40 -0.10
CA THR A 176 19.14 -1.13 0.73
C THR A 176 19.16 -1.93 2.02
N GLY A 177 18.00 -2.40 2.51
CA GLY A 177 17.84 -2.99 3.84
C GLY A 177 18.25 -2.04 4.98
N SER A 178 18.34 -0.73 4.71
CA SER A 178 18.96 0.23 5.63
C SER A 178 18.11 0.58 6.84
N HIS A 179 16.79 0.42 6.75
CA HIS A 179 15.83 0.79 7.79
C HIS A 179 14.68 -0.22 7.83
N ALA A 180 14.02 -0.37 8.98
CA ALA A 180 12.88 -1.25 9.13
C ALA A 180 11.57 -0.62 8.63
N HIS A 181 11.45 0.72 8.72
CA HIS A 181 10.24 1.44 8.38
C HIS A 181 10.52 2.74 7.59
N PRO A 182 9.68 3.14 6.61
CA PRO A 182 9.86 4.40 5.87
C PRO A 182 10.00 5.63 6.75
N LEU A 183 9.27 5.70 7.87
CA LEU A 183 9.35 6.81 8.82
C LEU A 183 10.71 6.96 9.50
N ASP A 184 11.61 5.99 9.39
CA ASP A 184 12.95 6.08 9.96
C ASP A 184 13.93 6.76 8.98
N LEU A 185 13.57 6.86 7.70
CA LEU A 185 14.44 7.47 6.70
C LEU A 185 14.72 8.95 7.03
N PRO A 186 15.98 9.39 6.92
CA PRO A 186 16.36 10.77 7.17
C PRO A 186 15.70 11.71 6.16
N HIS A 187 15.37 12.92 6.62
CA HIS A 187 14.79 13.97 5.79
C HIS A 187 15.78 15.08 5.44
N SER A 188 17.03 15.02 5.90
CA SER A 188 18.04 16.03 5.54
C SER A 188 18.22 16.11 4.01
N PRO A 189 18.35 17.32 3.41
CA PRO A 189 18.64 17.48 1.98
C PRO A 189 19.92 16.73 1.53
N LYS A 190 20.87 16.56 2.45
CA LYS A 190 22.14 15.85 2.20
C LYS A 190 22.02 14.33 2.35
N SER A 191 20.90 13.82 2.85
CA SER A 191 20.71 12.39 3.08
C SER A 191 20.69 11.61 1.78
N VAL A 192 21.14 10.36 1.84
CA VAL A 192 21.22 9.49 0.66
C VAL A 192 19.82 9.23 0.07
N PHE A 193 18.82 9.01 0.92
CA PHE A 193 17.43 8.86 0.48
C PHE A 193 16.91 10.09 -0.29
N ILE A 194 17.10 11.31 0.23
CA ILE A 194 16.62 12.52 -0.47
C ILE A 194 17.36 12.75 -1.78
N ARG A 195 18.67 12.47 -1.84
CA ARG A 195 19.44 12.54 -3.09
C ARG A 195 18.97 11.50 -4.12
N PHE A 196 18.70 10.27 -3.67
CA PHE A 196 18.11 9.23 -4.50
C PHE A 196 16.74 9.65 -5.06
N ALA A 197 15.85 10.14 -4.18
CA ALA A 197 14.53 10.60 -4.60
C ALA A 197 14.61 11.79 -5.57
N GLY A 198 15.53 12.74 -5.33
CA GLY A 198 15.80 13.84 -6.23
C GLY A 198 16.24 13.37 -7.61
N ALA A 199 17.19 12.43 -7.68
CA ALA A 199 17.64 11.88 -8.95
C ALA A 199 16.54 11.12 -9.70
N ALA A 200 15.74 10.32 -8.97
CA ALA A 200 14.64 9.54 -9.53
C ALA A 200 13.50 10.43 -10.06
N LEU A 201 13.17 11.51 -9.36
CA LEU A 201 12.06 12.40 -9.72
C LEU A 201 12.45 13.52 -10.69
N ARG A 202 13.74 13.81 -10.85
CA ARG A 202 14.26 14.89 -11.69
C ARG A 202 13.68 14.92 -13.12
N PRO A 203 13.51 13.80 -13.84
CA PRO A 203 12.96 13.82 -15.19
C PRO A 203 11.48 14.24 -15.25
N TYR A 204 10.78 14.23 -14.12
CA TYR A 204 9.33 14.33 -14.04
C TYR A 204 8.83 15.55 -13.28
N LEU A 205 9.74 16.29 -12.63
CA LEU A 205 9.43 17.47 -11.82
C LEU A 205 10.16 18.70 -12.35
N ALA A 206 9.58 19.88 -12.14
CA ALA A 206 10.31 21.12 -12.35
C ALA A 206 11.51 21.18 -11.39
N ALA A 207 12.60 21.84 -11.80
CA ALA A 207 13.85 21.89 -11.03
C ALA A 207 13.66 22.39 -9.59
N THR A 208 12.75 23.35 -9.38
CA THR A 208 12.40 23.88 -8.06
C THR A 208 11.68 22.85 -7.19
N GLU A 209 10.78 22.07 -7.77
CA GLU A 209 10.01 21.03 -7.08
C GLU A 209 10.83 19.77 -6.77
N GLY A 210 11.75 19.42 -7.67
CA GLY A 210 12.66 18.27 -7.52
C GLY A 210 13.95 18.58 -6.76
N SER A 211 14.11 19.81 -6.26
CA SER A 211 15.28 20.21 -5.47
C SER A 211 15.37 19.41 -4.16
N ALA A 212 16.59 19.17 -3.68
CA ALA A 212 16.81 18.42 -2.44
C ALA A 212 16.09 19.07 -1.24
N ASP A 213 16.04 20.40 -1.18
CA ASP A 213 15.35 21.13 -0.11
C ASP A 213 13.83 20.98 -0.21
N ALA A 214 13.26 21.05 -1.42
CA ALA A 214 11.82 20.86 -1.63
C ALA A 214 11.39 19.44 -1.24
N LEU A 215 12.16 18.43 -1.66
CA LEU A 215 11.87 17.03 -1.34
C LEU A 215 12.09 16.72 0.16
N SER A 216 13.15 17.27 0.77
CA SER A 216 13.41 17.22 2.21
C SER A 216 12.21 17.76 3.02
N ASN A 217 11.75 18.97 2.69
CA ASN A 217 10.65 19.62 3.38
C ASN A 217 9.33 18.85 3.20
N ARG A 218 9.05 18.34 2.00
CA ARG A 218 7.89 17.48 1.74
C ARG A 218 7.95 16.20 2.55
N TRP A 219 9.09 15.53 2.57
CA TRP A 219 9.27 14.29 3.32
C TRP A 219 9.09 14.52 4.82
N ARG A 220 9.64 15.61 5.37
CA ARG A 220 9.41 16.00 6.77
C ARG A 220 7.92 16.17 7.09
N ARG A 221 7.19 16.94 6.28
CA ARG A 221 5.74 17.16 6.47
C ARG A 221 4.94 15.85 6.36
N ALA A 222 5.27 15.01 5.38
CA ALA A 222 4.61 13.72 5.19
C ALA A 222 4.81 12.81 6.42
N LYS A 223 6.01 12.80 7.01
CA LYS A 223 6.30 12.07 8.26
C LYS A 223 5.50 12.62 9.45
N GLU A 224 5.41 13.94 9.59
CA GLU A 224 4.63 14.59 10.66
C GLU A 224 3.14 14.24 10.57
N GLN A 225 2.55 14.31 9.36
CA GLN A 225 1.15 13.95 9.14
C GLN A 225 0.86 12.46 9.43
N ALA A 226 1.74 11.58 8.98
CA ALA A 226 1.61 10.14 9.23
C ALA A 226 1.69 9.81 10.73
N ARG A 227 2.50 10.53 11.51
CA ARG A 227 2.58 10.36 12.97
C ARG A 227 1.39 10.96 13.72
N ALA A 228 0.77 12.00 13.17
CA ALA A 228 -0.38 12.66 13.77
C ALA A 228 -1.71 11.90 13.55
N THR A 229 -1.74 10.93 12.64
CA THR A 229 -2.93 10.12 12.37
C THR A 229 -2.91 8.88 13.26
N PRO A 230 -3.80 8.75 14.27
CA PRO A 230 -3.85 7.55 15.10
C PRO A 230 -4.28 6.34 14.25
N ALA A 231 -3.60 5.21 14.49
CA ALA A 231 -3.82 3.93 13.79
C ALA A 231 -5.23 3.35 14.02
#